data_AF-A0A016B3A0-F1
#
_entry.id   AF-A0A016B3A0-F1
#
_cell.length_a   1.000
_cell.length_b   1.000
_cell.length_c   1.000
_cell.angle_alpha   90.00
_cell.angle_beta   90.00
_cell.angle_gamma   90.00
#
_symmetry.space_group_name_H-M   'P 1'
#
loop_
_entity.id
_entity.type
_entity.pdbx_description
1 polymer ?
#
loop_
_entity_poly.entity_id
_entity_poly.type
_entity_poly.pdbx_seq_one_letter_code
_entity_poly.pdbx_strand_id
1 'polypeptide(L)'
;MIISNISQRLQEVNTLLATCTQDSITFEQALRLSLFYKDFNETNRIVKEAAAMFRDDAERLDKISLSLFSEAEKFLSSDSSGLQSVDFEGIFKEHLKPFEAKYDEARDIATGLWREYSAMSNRLDLLPHDSGEYRFLDAECDAAKARYDEAHARVNLLYKEWRQERDRTFCVYCFKPMFLDVLVERLKGIAGSIISDIRRMKEGEP
;
A
#
# COMPACT_ATOMS: atom_id res chain seq x y z
N MET A 1 15.45 -6.35 -12.06
CA MET A 1 15.29 -7.79 -11.76
C MET A 1 14.88 -7.93 -10.31
N ILE A 2 13.83 -8.69 -10.04
CA ILE A 2 13.32 -8.93 -8.69
C ILE A 2 14.39 -9.60 -7.85
N ILE A 3 15.04 -10.64 -8.39
CA ILE A 3 16.01 -11.45 -7.65
C ILE A 3 17.20 -10.65 -7.10
N SER A 4 17.64 -9.61 -7.81
CA SER A 4 18.78 -8.78 -7.40
C SER A 4 18.49 -7.91 -6.18
N ASN A 5 17.22 -7.64 -5.88
CA ASN A 5 16.82 -6.73 -4.80
C ASN A 5 16.25 -7.47 -3.58
N ILE A 6 16.00 -8.78 -3.67
CA ILE A 6 15.39 -9.55 -2.57
C ILE A 6 16.29 -9.53 -1.34
N SER A 7 17.59 -9.80 -1.50
CA SER A 7 18.52 -9.86 -0.37
C SER A 7 18.63 -8.53 0.35
N GLN A 8 18.77 -7.42 -0.38
CA GLN A 8 18.80 -6.07 0.19
C GLN A 8 17.50 -5.76 0.95
N ARG A 9 16.34 -6.06 0.37
CA ARG A 9 15.07 -5.78 1.05
C ARG A 9 14.82 -6.69 2.25
N LEU A 10 15.32 -7.93 2.22
CA LEU A 10 15.29 -8.81 3.39
C LEU A 10 16.23 -8.32 4.49
N GLN A 11 17.39 -7.76 4.13
CA GLN A 11 18.29 -7.10 5.08
C GLN A 11 17.63 -5.89 5.76
N GLU A 12 16.88 -5.09 5.02
CA GLU A 12 16.09 -3.98 5.58
C GLU A 12 15.03 -4.49 6.56
N VAL A 13 14.35 -5.59 6.22
CA VAL A 13 13.40 -6.27 7.13
C VAL A 13 14.12 -6.76 8.39
N ASN A 14 15.26 -7.44 8.26
CA ASN A 14 16.05 -7.92 9.40
C ASN A 14 16.50 -6.77 10.31
N THR A 15 16.89 -5.64 9.73
CA THR A 15 17.30 -4.44 10.49
C THR A 15 16.11 -3.82 11.23
N LEU A 16 14.94 -3.81 10.61
CA LEU A 16 13.70 -3.37 11.24
C LEU A 16 13.34 -4.28 12.42
N LEU A 17 13.39 -5.61 12.25
CA LEU A 17 13.08 -6.55 13.33
C LEU A 17 14.06 -6.47 14.49
N ALA A 18 15.34 -6.22 14.21
CA ALA A 18 16.35 -6.04 15.25
C ALA A 18 16.17 -4.75 16.07
N THR A 19 15.55 -3.72 15.49
CA THR A 19 15.39 -2.40 16.14
C THR A 19 13.97 -2.12 16.64
N CYS A 20 12.98 -2.93 16.24
CA CYS A 20 11.60 -2.76 16.67
C CYS A 20 11.39 -3.32 18.08
N THR A 21 11.00 -2.46 19.01
CA THR A 21 10.22 -2.88 20.18
C THR A 21 8.84 -3.30 19.70
N GLN A 22 8.45 -4.54 19.99
CA GLN A 22 7.23 -5.19 19.47
C GLN A 22 5.94 -4.39 19.76
N ASP A 23 5.97 -3.50 20.77
CA ASP A 23 4.85 -2.64 21.20
C ASP A 23 4.69 -1.33 20.40
N SER A 24 5.55 -1.02 19.41
CA SER A 24 5.52 0.29 18.74
C SER A 24 5.84 0.26 17.24
N ILE A 25 5.23 -0.65 16.48
CA ILE A 25 5.36 -0.64 15.01
C ILE A 25 4.61 0.57 14.44
N THR A 26 5.35 1.42 13.74
CA THR A 26 4.79 2.56 12.99
C THR A 26 4.16 2.09 11.68
N PHE A 27 3.27 2.92 11.10
CA PHE A 27 2.68 2.66 9.79
C PHE A 27 3.74 2.42 8.70
N GLU A 28 4.81 3.20 8.67
CA GLU A 28 5.88 3.04 7.67
C GLU A 28 6.63 1.72 7.81
N GLN A 29 6.84 1.25 9.05
CA GLN A 29 7.42 -0.07 9.31
C GLN A 29 6.48 -1.18 8.87
N ALA A 30 5.19 -1.07 9.21
CA ALA A 30 4.17 -2.03 8.79
C ALA A 30 4.05 -2.11 7.26
N LEU A 31 4.10 -0.96 6.59
CA LEU A 31 4.10 -0.86 5.13
C LEU A 31 5.32 -1.54 4.51
N ARG A 32 6.52 -1.36 5.06
CA ARG A 32 7.74 -2.04 4.57
C ARG A 32 7.63 -3.56 4.65
N LEU A 33 7.18 -4.09 5.79
CA LEU A 33 6.97 -5.54 5.97
C LEU A 33 5.94 -6.08 4.96
N SER A 34 4.82 -5.38 4.84
CA SER A 34 3.72 -5.76 3.96
C SER A 34 4.09 -5.69 2.48
N LEU A 35 4.88 -4.69 2.08
CA LEU A 35 5.41 -4.57 0.73
C LEU A 35 6.43 -5.65 0.41
N PHE A 36 7.31 -6.00 1.34
CA PHE A 36 8.24 -7.12 1.14
C PHE A 36 7.46 -8.40 0.81
N TYR A 37 6.44 -8.74 1.60
CA TYR A 37 5.62 -9.90 1.33
C TYR A 37 4.87 -9.79 0.00
N LYS A 38 4.21 -8.66 -0.26
CA LYS A 38 3.47 -8.43 -1.52
C LYS A 38 4.35 -8.63 -2.76
N ASP A 39 5.57 -8.13 -2.72
CA ASP A 39 6.44 -8.09 -3.90
C ASP A 39 7.14 -9.43 -4.17
N PHE A 40 7.27 -10.29 -3.15
CA PHE A 40 8.06 -11.53 -3.25
C PHE A 40 7.27 -12.82 -2.97
N ASN A 41 5.97 -12.74 -2.64
CA ASN A 41 5.15 -13.93 -2.40
C ASN A 41 4.98 -14.85 -3.63
N GLU A 42 5.12 -14.32 -4.85
CA GLU A 42 5.10 -15.09 -6.10
C GLU A 42 6.46 -15.75 -6.36
N THR A 43 6.80 -16.78 -5.57
CA THR A 43 8.09 -17.47 -5.65
C THR A 43 8.37 -18.10 -7.02
N ASN A 44 7.33 -18.51 -7.76
CA ASN A 44 7.46 -19.01 -9.13
C ASN A 44 8.08 -17.98 -10.08
N ARG A 45 7.79 -16.68 -9.88
CA ARG A 45 8.39 -15.61 -10.67
C ARG A 45 9.87 -15.47 -10.36
N ILE A 46 10.25 -15.61 -9.08
CA ILE A 46 11.65 -15.58 -8.63
C ILE A 46 12.45 -16.72 -9.28
N VAL A 47 11.91 -17.94 -9.27
CA VAL A 47 12.56 -19.11 -9.90
C VAL A 47 12.74 -18.90 -11.41
N LYS A 48 11.74 -18.35 -12.10
CA LYS A 48 11.86 -18.04 -13.53
C LYS A 48 12.94 -16.99 -13.81
N GLU A 49 13.01 -15.93 -13.01
CA GLU A 49 14.06 -14.91 -13.13
C GLU A 49 15.45 -15.47 -12.81
N ALA A 50 15.56 -16.35 -11.80
CA ALA A 50 16.80 -17.05 -11.48
C ALA A 50 17.28 -17.90 -12.65
N ALA A 51 16.39 -18.69 -13.26
CA ALA A 51 16.72 -19.55 -14.40
C ALA A 51 17.15 -18.74 -15.64
N ALA A 52 16.58 -17.55 -15.85
CA ALA A 52 17.02 -16.64 -16.89
C ALA A 52 18.42 -16.09 -16.58
N MET A 53 18.62 -15.56 -15.37
CA MET A 53 19.91 -15.01 -14.93
C MET A 53 21.02 -16.06 -14.94
N PHE A 54 20.72 -17.31 -14.62
CA PHE A 54 21.71 -18.38 -14.63
C PHE A 54 22.35 -18.55 -16.03
N ARG A 55 21.58 -18.39 -17.10
CA ARG A 55 22.09 -18.47 -18.48
C ARG A 55 22.94 -17.25 -18.86
N ASP A 56 22.66 -16.11 -18.26
CA ASP A 56 23.30 -14.84 -18.59
C ASP A 56 24.59 -14.62 -17.76
N ASP A 57 24.52 -14.84 -16.44
CA ASP A 57 25.59 -14.58 -15.48
C ASP A 57 25.40 -15.43 -14.21
N ALA A 58 25.87 -16.68 -14.28
CA ALA A 58 25.80 -17.63 -13.18
C ALA A 58 26.62 -17.19 -11.95
N GLU A 59 27.73 -16.49 -12.12
CA GLU A 59 28.57 -16.01 -11.00
C GLU A 59 27.87 -14.92 -10.20
N ARG A 60 27.20 -13.99 -10.88
CA ARG A 60 26.39 -12.98 -10.20
C ARG A 60 25.19 -13.59 -9.51
N LEU A 61 24.54 -14.57 -10.12
CA LEU A 61 23.44 -15.31 -9.48
C LEU A 61 23.89 -16.03 -8.21
N ASP A 62 25.08 -16.63 -8.22
CA ASP A 62 25.70 -17.30 -7.06
C ASP A 62 25.86 -16.30 -5.89
N LYS A 63 26.44 -15.12 -6.16
CA LYS A 63 26.60 -14.05 -5.15
C LYS A 63 25.28 -13.57 -4.57
N ILE A 64 24.27 -13.35 -5.43
CA ILE A 64 22.93 -12.94 -4.99
C ILE A 64 22.30 -14.03 -4.12
N SER A 65 22.44 -15.30 -4.51
CA SER A 65 21.87 -16.44 -3.79
C SER A 65 22.53 -16.64 -2.44
N LEU A 66 23.85 -16.53 -2.34
CA LEU A 66 24.58 -16.58 -1.07
C LEU A 66 24.14 -15.47 -0.11
N SER A 67 23.98 -14.24 -0.63
CA SER A 67 23.48 -13.11 0.16
C SER A 67 22.04 -13.33 0.63
N LEU A 68 21.15 -13.79 -0.25
CA LEU A 68 19.77 -14.09 0.09
C LEU A 68 19.67 -15.21 1.14
N PHE A 69 20.46 -16.27 0.98
CA PHE A 69 20.49 -17.39 1.92
C PHE A 69 20.90 -16.91 3.32
N SER A 70 21.99 -16.14 3.42
CA SER A 70 22.48 -15.58 4.68
C SER A 70 21.45 -14.68 5.37
N GLU A 71 20.82 -13.77 4.62
CA GLU A 71 19.78 -12.88 5.20
C GLU A 71 18.52 -13.66 5.61
N ALA A 72 18.17 -14.73 4.88
CA ALA A 72 17.07 -15.59 5.28
C ALA A 72 17.38 -16.39 6.55
N GLU A 73 18.61 -16.89 6.71
CA GLU A 73 19.02 -17.54 7.96
C GLU A 73 18.99 -16.58 9.15
N LYS A 74 19.45 -15.35 8.94
CA LYS A 74 19.40 -14.31 9.96
C LYS A 74 17.96 -14.00 10.39
N PHE A 75 17.05 -13.89 9.43
CA PHE A 75 15.64 -13.67 9.71
C PHE A 75 15.06 -14.83 10.54
N LEU A 76 15.24 -16.07 10.09
CA LEU A 76 14.67 -17.26 10.73
C LEU A 76 15.26 -17.57 12.11
N SER A 77 16.48 -17.09 12.38
CA SER A 77 17.11 -17.18 13.69
C SER A 77 16.70 -16.04 14.63
N SER A 78 16.01 -15.01 14.12
CA SER A 78 15.56 -13.86 14.89
C SER A 78 14.19 -14.13 15.51
N ASP A 79 13.93 -13.53 16.68
CA ASP A 79 12.62 -13.64 17.32
C ASP A 79 11.59 -12.71 16.65
N SER A 80 10.77 -13.29 15.77
CA SER A 80 9.65 -12.60 15.11
C SER A 80 8.33 -12.71 15.88
N SER A 81 8.32 -13.33 17.07
CA SER A 81 7.08 -13.70 17.79
C SER A 81 6.19 -12.50 18.11
N GLY A 82 6.75 -11.37 18.54
CA GLY A 82 5.93 -10.19 18.84
C GLY A 82 5.45 -9.42 17.62
N LEU A 83 5.82 -9.80 16.39
CA LEU A 83 5.05 -9.33 15.23
C LEU A 83 3.64 -9.94 15.23
N GLN A 84 3.48 -11.16 15.74
CA GLN A 84 2.21 -11.90 15.66
C GLN A 84 1.09 -11.23 16.47
N SER A 85 1.44 -10.44 17.49
CA SER A 85 0.50 -9.66 18.30
C SER A 85 0.18 -8.27 17.75
N VAL A 86 0.86 -7.83 16.68
CA VAL A 86 0.68 -6.48 16.13
C VAL A 86 -0.63 -6.39 15.35
N ASP A 87 -1.42 -5.38 15.65
CA ASP A 87 -2.66 -5.06 14.93
C ASP A 87 -2.39 -4.25 13.65
N PHE A 88 -2.00 -4.93 12.58
CA PHE A 88 -1.77 -4.32 11.27
C PHE A 88 -3.05 -3.68 10.69
N GLU A 89 -4.21 -4.25 10.97
CA GLU A 89 -5.50 -3.71 10.53
C GLU A 89 -5.78 -2.37 11.24
N GLY A 90 -5.52 -2.30 12.55
CA GLY A 90 -5.57 -1.07 13.33
C GLY A 90 -4.61 -0.01 12.81
N ILE A 91 -3.35 -0.35 12.59
CA ILE A 91 -2.32 0.56 12.04
C ILE A 91 -2.76 1.15 10.70
N PHE A 92 -3.31 0.31 9.80
CA PHE A 92 -3.84 0.77 8.51
C PHE A 92 -5.02 1.73 8.67
N LYS A 93 -5.98 1.40 9.54
CA LYS A 93 -7.16 2.25 9.79
C LYS A 93 -6.75 3.61 10.36
N GLU A 94 -5.85 3.63 11.35
CA GLU A 94 -5.34 4.88 11.93
C GLU A 94 -4.66 5.79 10.89
N HIS A 95 -3.88 5.21 9.97
CA HIS A 95 -3.25 5.97 8.87
C HIS A 95 -4.26 6.62 7.93
N LEU A 96 -5.40 5.97 7.70
CA LEU A 96 -6.44 6.49 6.79
C LEU A 96 -7.37 7.52 7.42
N LYS A 97 -7.48 7.57 8.76
CA LYS A 97 -8.38 8.51 9.46
C LYS A 97 -8.23 9.97 9.02
N PRO A 98 -7.03 10.54 8.85
CA PRO A 98 -6.89 11.94 8.43
C PRO A 98 -7.43 12.20 7.03
N PHE A 99 -7.38 11.22 6.13
CA PHE A 99 -7.91 11.33 4.77
C PHE A 99 -9.44 11.22 4.76
N GLU A 100 -9.97 10.26 5.53
CA GLU A 100 -11.41 10.08 5.71
C GLU A 100 -12.04 11.33 6.35
N ALA A 101 -11.43 11.86 7.42
CA ALA A 101 -11.92 13.06 8.10
C ALA A 101 -11.98 14.30 7.18
N LYS A 102 -10.95 14.52 6.35
CA LYS A 102 -10.96 15.62 5.36
C LYS A 102 -12.06 15.45 4.31
N TYR A 103 -12.25 14.23 3.83
CA TYR A 103 -13.30 13.91 2.87
C TYR A 103 -14.69 14.12 3.48
N ASP A 104 -14.91 13.64 4.71
CA ASP A 104 -16.17 13.78 5.43
C ASP A 104 -16.51 15.25 5.72
N GLU A 105 -15.53 16.04 6.19
CA GLU A 105 -15.71 17.47 6.40
C GLU A 105 -16.13 18.20 5.11
N ALA A 106 -15.44 17.92 4.00
CA ALA A 106 -15.78 18.52 2.71
C ALA A 106 -17.16 18.07 2.22
N ARG A 107 -17.52 16.80 2.44
CA ARG A 107 -18.84 16.25 2.10
C ARG A 107 -19.95 16.96 2.88
N ASP A 108 -19.74 17.21 4.17
CA ASP A 108 -20.72 17.87 5.02
C ASP A 108 -20.94 19.33 4.58
N ILE A 109 -19.87 20.04 4.23
CA ILE A 109 -19.94 21.40 3.65
C ILE A 109 -20.72 21.39 2.32
N ALA A 110 -20.36 20.51 1.39
CA ALA A 110 -21.03 20.42 0.10
C ALA A 110 -22.51 20.04 0.25
N THR A 111 -22.85 19.21 1.23
CA THR A 111 -24.24 18.83 1.54
C THR A 111 -25.03 20.02 2.07
N GLY A 112 -24.43 20.88 2.90
CA GLY A 112 -25.04 22.13 3.35
C GLY A 112 -25.36 23.06 2.17
N LEU A 113 -24.37 23.31 1.31
CA LEU A 113 -24.53 24.16 0.13
C LEU A 113 -25.57 23.59 -0.86
N TRP A 114 -25.63 22.27 -1.02
CA TRP A 114 -26.64 21.62 -1.84
C TRP A 114 -28.06 21.89 -1.33
N ARG A 115 -28.28 21.86 -0.01
CA ARG A 115 -29.59 22.15 0.60
C ARG A 115 -30.01 23.59 0.35
N GLU A 116 -29.09 24.55 0.47
CA GLU A 116 -29.35 25.96 0.21
C GLU A 116 -29.73 26.21 -1.26
N TYR A 117 -28.88 25.74 -2.19
CA TYR A 117 -29.14 25.81 -3.62
C TYR A 117 -30.47 25.15 -4.00
N SER A 118 -30.72 23.94 -3.50
CA SER A 118 -31.96 23.20 -3.78
C SER A 118 -33.20 23.94 -3.26
N ALA A 119 -33.14 24.51 -2.06
CA ALA A 119 -34.25 25.30 -1.52
C ALA A 119 -34.55 26.56 -2.35
N MET A 120 -33.51 27.26 -2.83
CA MET A 120 -33.68 28.43 -3.71
C MET A 120 -34.26 28.03 -5.07
N SER A 121 -33.73 26.97 -5.69
CA SER A 121 -34.23 26.43 -6.96
C SER A 121 -35.71 26.05 -6.85
N ASN A 122 -36.10 25.33 -5.79
CA ASN A 122 -37.49 24.93 -5.58
C ASN A 122 -38.42 26.15 -5.40
N ARG A 123 -37.92 27.26 -4.81
CA ARG A 123 -38.71 28.49 -4.68
C ARG A 123 -38.87 29.22 -6.01
N LEU A 124 -37.85 29.20 -6.87
CA LEU A 124 -37.92 29.79 -8.22
C LEU A 124 -39.02 29.16 -9.06
N ASP A 125 -39.17 27.82 -8.98
CA ASP A 125 -40.21 27.08 -9.71
C ASP A 125 -41.65 27.54 -9.39
N LEU A 126 -41.85 28.25 -8.27
CA LEU A 126 -43.15 28.76 -7.82
C LEU A 126 -43.41 30.22 -8.20
N LEU A 127 -42.41 30.94 -8.72
CA LEU A 127 -42.49 32.37 -9.01
C LEU A 127 -42.81 32.65 -10.50
N PRO A 128 -43.58 33.73 -10.80
CA PRO A 128 -43.74 34.20 -12.17
C PRO A 128 -42.40 34.68 -12.75
N HIS A 129 -42.04 34.17 -13.92
CA HIS A 129 -40.76 34.44 -14.61
C HIS A 129 -40.53 35.92 -14.94
N ASP A 130 -41.61 36.70 -15.09
CA ASP A 130 -41.57 38.13 -15.40
C ASP A 130 -41.45 39.02 -14.15
N SER A 131 -41.55 38.44 -12.96
CA SER A 131 -41.45 39.19 -11.70
C SER A 131 -40.02 39.65 -11.41
N GLY A 132 -39.89 40.83 -10.78
CA GLY A 132 -38.60 41.30 -10.28
C GLY A 132 -38.01 40.41 -9.18
N GLU A 133 -38.88 39.76 -8.39
CA GLU A 133 -38.50 38.80 -7.35
C GLU A 133 -37.84 37.55 -7.95
N TYR A 134 -38.41 37.02 -9.06
CA TYR A 134 -37.81 35.91 -9.79
C TYR A 134 -36.38 36.25 -10.23
N ARG A 135 -36.19 37.37 -10.92
CA ARG A 135 -34.86 37.76 -11.46
C ARG A 135 -33.80 37.93 -10.38
N PHE A 136 -34.18 38.44 -9.22
CA PHE A 136 -33.26 38.60 -8.09
C PHE A 136 -32.87 37.23 -7.50
N LEU A 137 -33.86 36.38 -7.21
CA LEU A 137 -33.64 35.06 -6.65
C LEU A 137 -32.90 34.12 -7.62
N ASP A 138 -33.11 34.29 -8.92
CA ASP A 138 -32.43 33.55 -9.99
C ASP A 138 -30.92 33.78 -9.93
N ALA A 139 -30.50 35.04 -9.82
CA ALA A 139 -29.08 35.38 -9.66
C ALA A 139 -28.47 34.86 -8.34
N GLU A 140 -29.23 34.88 -7.23
CA GLU A 140 -28.79 34.30 -5.96
C GLU A 140 -28.66 32.77 -6.04
N CYS A 141 -29.60 32.11 -6.74
CA CYS A 141 -29.60 30.67 -6.94
C CYS A 141 -28.41 30.23 -7.80
N ASP A 142 -28.09 30.97 -8.87
CA ASP A 142 -26.90 30.72 -9.70
C ASP A 142 -25.60 30.85 -8.88
N ALA A 143 -25.51 31.88 -8.02
CA ALA A 143 -24.38 32.05 -7.13
C ALA A 143 -24.27 30.92 -6.11
N ALA A 144 -25.39 30.46 -5.53
CA ALA A 144 -25.43 29.32 -4.62
C ALA A 144 -25.02 28.02 -5.34
N LYS A 145 -25.48 27.82 -6.57
CA LYS A 145 -25.10 26.70 -7.42
C LYS A 145 -23.60 26.68 -7.67
N ALA A 146 -23.00 27.82 -8.04
CA ALA A 146 -21.56 27.91 -8.29
C ALA A 146 -20.73 27.52 -7.05
N ARG A 147 -21.14 27.96 -5.85
CA ARG A 147 -20.49 27.56 -4.58
C ARG A 147 -20.63 26.06 -4.31
N TYR A 148 -21.81 25.50 -4.56
CA TYR A 148 -22.03 24.06 -4.44
C TYR A 148 -21.15 23.28 -5.43
N ASP A 149 -21.11 23.69 -6.70
CA ASP A 149 -20.32 23.02 -7.74
C ASP A 149 -18.83 23.02 -7.38
N GLU A 150 -18.30 24.14 -6.87
CA GLU A 150 -16.92 24.25 -6.39
C GLU A 150 -16.66 23.31 -5.19
N ALA A 151 -17.54 23.33 -4.19
CA ALA A 151 -17.42 22.45 -3.03
C ALA A 151 -17.52 20.96 -3.43
N HIS A 152 -18.41 20.63 -4.36
CA HIS A 152 -18.58 19.27 -4.87
C HIS A 152 -17.37 18.80 -5.67
N ALA A 153 -16.76 19.69 -6.46
CA ALA A 153 -15.49 19.40 -7.13
C ALA A 153 -14.37 19.08 -6.11
N ARG A 154 -14.30 19.84 -5.01
CA ARG A 154 -13.36 19.57 -3.91
C ARG A 154 -13.61 18.21 -3.23
N VAL A 155 -14.87 17.84 -2.98
CA VAL A 155 -15.24 16.51 -2.45
C VAL A 155 -14.73 15.40 -3.37
N ASN A 156 -14.93 15.53 -4.67
CA ASN A 156 -14.48 14.55 -5.65
C ASN A 156 -12.95 14.40 -5.68
N LEU A 157 -12.20 15.48 -5.49
CA LEU A 157 -10.74 15.42 -5.37
C LEU A 157 -10.32 14.67 -4.10
N LEU A 158 -10.87 15.03 -2.94
CA LEU A 158 -10.53 14.40 -1.66
C LEU A 158 -10.92 12.91 -1.62
N TYR A 159 -12.05 12.54 -2.22
CA TYR A 159 -12.43 11.14 -2.38
C TYR A 159 -11.40 10.34 -3.19
N LYS A 160 -10.89 10.93 -4.29
CA LYS A 160 -9.85 10.29 -5.11
C LYS A 160 -8.55 10.13 -4.34
N GLU A 161 -8.14 11.14 -3.57
CA GLU A 161 -6.94 11.08 -2.72
C GLU A 161 -7.07 9.97 -1.66
N TRP A 162 -8.18 9.94 -0.92
CA TRP A 162 -8.45 8.90 0.07
C TRP A 162 -8.44 7.49 -0.55
N ARG A 163 -9.12 7.32 -1.69
CA ARG A 163 -9.15 6.05 -2.42
C ARG A 163 -7.76 5.62 -2.88
N GLN A 164 -6.98 6.54 -3.45
CA GLN A 164 -5.64 6.27 -3.93
C GLN A 164 -4.72 5.82 -2.78
N GLU A 165 -4.75 6.53 -1.65
CA GLU A 165 -3.92 6.20 -0.50
C GLU A 165 -4.32 4.86 0.11
N ARG A 166 -5.63 4.60 0.24
CA ARG A 166 -6.16 3.31 0.68
C ARG A 166 -5.70 2.17 -0.23
N ASP A 167 -5.84 2.33 -1.54
CA ASP A 167 -5.50 1.27 -2.50
C ASP A 167 -3.97 1.04 -2.56
N ARG A 168 -3.16 2.10 -2.42
CA ARG A 168 -1.69 2.02 -2.33
C ARG A 168 -1.21 1.24 -1.11
N THR A 169 -1.89 1.43 0.02
CA THR A 169 -1.45 0.94 1.34
C THR A 169 -2.22 -0.28 1.83
N PHE A 170 -3.18 -0.77 1.04
CA PHE A 170 -4.04 -1.92 1.37
C PHE A 170 -3.28 -3.21 1.70
N CYS A 171 -2.03 -3.34 1.25
CA CYS A 171 -1.20 -4.48 1.62
C CYS A 171 -0.98 -4.58 3.13
N VAL A 172 -0.97 -3.46 3.86
CA VAL A 172 -0.88 -3.45 5.33
C VAL A 172 -2.09 -4.10 5.96
N TYR A 173 -3.29 -3.79 5.45
CA TYR A 173 -4.54 -4.38 5.93
C TYR A 173 -4.57 -5.91 5.76
N CYS A 174 -4.09 -6.41 4.61
CA CYS A 174 -4.11 -7.84 4.31
C CYS A 174 -2.93 -8.63 4.90
N PHE A 175 -1.93 -7.95 5.45
CA PHE A 175 -0.70 -8.59 5.89
C PHE A 175 -0.93 -9.40 7.17
N LYS A 176 -0.42 -10.63 7.16
CA LYS A 176 -0.34 -11.46 8.37
C LYS A 176 1.12 -11.84 8.62
N PRO A 177 1.66 -11.56 9.82
CA PRO A 177 3.07 -11.81 10.15
C PRO A 177 3.54 -13.24 9.87
N MET A 178 2.72 -14.25 10.19
CA MET A 178 3.01 -15.66 9.90
C MET A 178 3.35 -15.97 8.44
N PHE A 179 2.87 -15.16 7.48
CA PHE A 179 3.20 -15.40 6.08
C PHE A 179 4.63 -14.99 5.73
N LEU A 180 5.26 -14.15 6.54
CA LEU A 180 6.64 -13.74 6.35
C LEU A 180 7.60 -14.91 6.63
N ASP A 181 7.39 -15.64 7.72
CA ASP A 181 8.20 -16.84 8.05
C ASP A 181 8.13 -17.87 6.93
N VAL A 182 6.92 -18.16 6.42
CA VAL A 182 6.70 -19.09 5.30
C VAL A 182 7.38 -18.60 4.02
N LEU A 183 7.32 -17.30 3.74
CA LEU A 183 7.98 -16.73 2.58
C LEU A 183 9.50 -16.84 2.70
N VAL A 184 10.08 -16.47 3.84
CA VAL A 184 11.53 -16.49 4.05
C VAL A 184 12.07 -17.92 4.00
N GLU A 185 11.39 -18.90 4.58
CA GLU A 185 11.76 -20.32 4.42
C GLU A 185 11.81 -20.75 2.96
N ARG A 186 10.82 -20.35 2.15
CA ARG A 186 10.81 -20.64 0.72
C ARG A 186 11.95 -19.95 -0.02
N LEU A 187 12.23 -18.69 0.30
CA LEU A 187 13.33 -17.94 -0.30
C LEU A 187 14.69 -18.57 0.06
N LYS A 188 14.86 -19.02 1.31
CA LYS A 188 16.04 -19.79 1.75
C LYS A 188 16.20 -21.06 0.94
N GLY A 189 15.13 -21.83 0.78
CA GLY A 189 15.13 -23.06 -0.01
C GLY A 189 15.53 -22.81 -1.47
N ILE A 190 14.95 -21.80 -2.11
CA ILE A 190 15.28 -21.43 -3.50
C ILE A 190 16.75 -21.04 -3.62
N ALA A 191 17.23 -20.16 -2.73
CA ALA A 191 18.63 -19.74 -2.73
C ALA A 191 19.58 -20.92 -2.53
N GLY A 192 19.27 -21.82 -1.59
CA GLY A 192 20.06 -23.03 -1.32
C GLY A 192 20.11 -24.00 -2.50
N SER A 193 18.98 -24.21 -3.19
CA SER A 193 18.94 -25.00 -4.43
C SER A 193 19.82 -24.39 -5.52
N ILE A 194 19.71 -23.08 -5.76
CA ILE A 194 20.52 -22.39 -6.77
C ILE A 194 22.02 -22.53 -6.47
N ILE A 195 22.45 -22.30 -5.22
CA ILE A 195 23.85 -22.44 -4.81
C ILE A 195 24.34 -23.87 -5.06
N SER A 196 23.52 -24.87 -4.71
CA SER A 196 23.86 -26.28 -4.88
C SER A 196 24.01 -26.66 -6.36
N ASP A 197 23.08 -26.20 -7.20
CA ASP A 197 23.08 -26.48 -8.64
C ASP A 197 24.29 -25.83 -9.34
N ILE A 198 24.59 -24.57 -9.02
CA ILE A 198 25.77 -23.85 -9.54
C ILE A 198 27.06 -24.59 -9.13
N ARG A 199 27.13 -25.05 -7.88
CA ARG A 199 28.30 -25.75 -7.36
C ARG A 199 28.51 -27.10 -8.07
N ARG A 200 27.47 -27.92 -8.23
CA ARG A 200 27.54 -29.20 -8.96
C ARG A 200 28.05 -29.01 -10.39
N MET A 201 27.54 -27.98 -11.08
CA MET A 201 28.00 -27.66 -12.43
C MET A 201 29.48 -27.23 -12.48
N LYS A 202 29.99 -26.52 -11.46
CA LYS A 202 31.41 -26.15 -11.37
C LYS A 202 32.30 -27.36 -11.05
N GLU A 203 31.81 -28.29 -10.24
CA GLU A 203 32.53 -29.51 -9.81
C GLU A 203 32.44 -30.64 -10.85
N GLY A 204 31.63 -30.49 -11.91
CA GLY A 204 31.47 -31.49 -12.97
C GLY A 204 30.69 -32.73 -12.53
N GLU A 205 29.97 -32.64 -11.42
CA GLU A 205 29.14 -33.73 -10.88
C GLU A 205 27.71 -33.62 -11.43
N PRO A 206 27.13 -34.70 -12.00
CA PRO A 206 25.76 -34.71 -12.52
C PRO A 206 24.69 -34.65 -11.42
#